data_AF-A0AAP4D364-F1
#
_entry.id   AF-A0AAP4D364-F1
#
_cell.length_a   1.000
_cell.length_b   1.000
_cell.length_c   1.000
_cell.angle_alpha   90.00
_cell.angle_beta   90.00
_cell.angle_gamma   90.00
#
_symmetry.space_group_name_H-M   'P 1'
#
loop_
_entity.id
_entity.type
_entity.pdbx_description
1 polymer ?
#
loop_
_entity_poly.entity_id
_entity_poly.type
_entity_poly.pdbx_seq_one_letter_code
_entity_poly.pdbx_strand_id
1 'polypeptide(L)'
;MRNRLNQPAPLDLPPVEVIPIRIYGQLIGPMQRPEAFVKILLKAITTNQLVVQDTWSECTADQGGNYDFSVNPGKYAVYFERSGIKTRVQNIQVYSDSAPGNLQSFMLSPAPELLTPLVVMEIKSALELASAAMLRARQWAENPVDVPVLDFEQGAGPEYSAYHWAHKAMEALDTDTNINWRGEWSSTAAYAFRDAVRWRPDANTAYSSYYCLEANTNHTPPTIDVGENEFWSLMAAGGTNGKDGIDGNDGSDSVVPGPPGPATTLSIGTVTAVPYGTIPTVTISGNPPNQVLNFKLETGPEGAAASANTASKAANGWWQCGSTGIIEQWIQGGTVTSDTTISVTFPKAFPTACSMVLVGTLNAASDPDAEAMFQLVSKTATGCVVISNRAYGDTGSVAPLIYAVGY
;
A
#
# COMPACT_ATOMS: atom_id res chain seq x y z
N MET A 1 -44.59 0.27 52.84
CA MET A 1 -43.14 0.08 53.06
C MET A 1 -42.68 -1.07 52.18
N ARG A 2 -42.00 -0.80 51.06
CA ARG A 2 -41.35 -1.83 50.23
C ARG A 2 -39.84 -1.64 50.36
N ASN A 3 -39.17 -2.67 50.88
CA ASN A 3 -37.72 -2.72 51.05
C ASN A 3 -37.00 -2.55 49.70
N ARG A 4 -36.25 -1.46 49.53
CA ARG A 4 -35.16 -1.38 48.55
C ARG A 4 -33.87 -1.74 49.27
N LEU A 5 -33.59 -3.03 49.39
CA LEU A 5 -32.26 -3.52 49.72
C LEU A 5 -31.58 -3.90 48.41
N ASN A 6 -30.33 -3.43 48.26
CA ASN A 6 -29.35 -3.74 47.23
C ASN A 6 -29.54 -3.08 45.86
N GLN A 7 -29.23 -1.78 45.80
CA GLN A 7 -28.60 -1.21 44.62
C GLN A 7 -27.08 -1.25 44.88
N PRO A 8 -26.24 -1.90 44.04
CA PRO A 8 -24.80 -1.84 44.22
C PRO A 8 -24.36 -0.38 44.14
N ALA A 9 -23.46 0.02 45.04
CA ALA A 9 -22.84 1.35 45.00
C ALA A 9 -22.27 1.58 43.59
N PRO A 10 -22.40 2.80 43.02
CA PRO A 10 -21.70 3.13 41.78
C PRO A 10 -20.24 2.75 41.95
N LEU A 11 -19.67 2.03 40.98
CA LEU A 11 -18.22 1.81 40.94
C LEU A 11 -17.58 3.19 41.04
N ASP A 12 -16.85 3.44 42.12
CA ASP A 12 -16.01 4.61 42.29
C ASP A 12 -14.83 4.41 41.33
N LEU A 13 -15.08 4.72 40.05
CA LEU A 13 -14.03 4.74 39.05
C LEU A 13 -13.01 5.76 39.55
N PRO A 14 -11.72 5.39 39.65
CA PRO A 14 -10.70 6.37 40.01
C PRO A 14 -10.82 7.56 39.06
N PRO A 15 -10.68 8.80 39.57
CA PRO A 15 -10.78 9.98 38.72
C PRO A 15 -9.81 9.81 37.56
N VAL A 16 -10.31 9.96 36.32
CA VAL A 16 -9.48 9.90 35.12
C VAL A 16 -8.43 11.01 35.28
N GLU A 17 -7.20 10.63 35.57
CA GLU A 17 -6.10 11.56 35.76
C GLU A 17 -5.80 12.20 34.39
N VAL A 18 -6.23 13.44 34.24
CA VAL A 18 -5.98 14.21 33.02
C VAL A 18 -4.56 14.75 33.12
N ILE A 19 -3.62 14.05 32.48
CA ILE A 19 -2.20 14.44 32.46
C ILE A 19 -2.03 15.61 31.47
N PRO A 20 -1.52 16.78 31.93
CA PRO A 20 -1.20 17.88 31.04
C PRO A 20 -0.11 17.50 30.03
N ILE A 21 -0.28 17.86 28.76
CA ILE A 21 0.71 17.66 27.70
C ILE A 21 1.61 18.89 27.62
N ARG A 22 2.92 18.67 27.70
CA ARG A 22 3.92 19.74 27.62
C ARG A 22 4.16 20.16 26.17
N ILE A 23 4.04 21.47 25.92
CA ILE A 23 4.27 22.11 24.62
C ILE A 23 5.44 23.09 24.77
N TYR A 24 6.53 22.82 24.06
CA TYR A 24 7.78 23.57 24.22
C TYR A 24 8.58 23.65 22.91
N GLY A 25 9.34 24.72 22.75
CA GLY A 25 10.19 24.90 21.57
C GLY A 25 10.59 26.35 21.38
N GLN A 26 11.11 26.66 20.19
CA GLN A 26 11.50 28.01 19.81
C GLN A 26 10.53 28.56 18.76
N LEU A 27 10.03 29.77 18.96
CA LEU A 27 9.25 30.50 17.97
C LEU A 27 10.22 31.17 16.99
N ILE A 28 10.13 30.78 15.73
CA ILE A 28 11.05 31.25 14.68
C ILE A 28 10.24 32.01 13.62
N GLY A 29 10.68 33.23 13.31
CA GLY A 29 10.10 34.08 12.28
C GLY A 29 10.48 33.65 10.87
N PRO A 30 9.87 34.26 9.83
CA PRO A 30 10.06 33.86 8.43
C PRO A 30 11.51 33.96 7.92
N MET A 31 12.36 34.76 8.58
CA MET A 31 13.79 34.89 8.27
C MET A 31 14.69 34.01 9.14
N GLN A 32 14.16 32.93 9.74
CA GLN A 32 14.90 32.04 10.65
C GLN A 32 15.48 32.74 11.88
N ARG A 33 14.85 33.85 12.31
CA ARG A 33 15.25 34.60 13.51
C ARG A 33 14.32 34.26 14.67
N PRO A 34 14.84 34.07 15.89
CA PRO A 34 13.99 33.84 17.05
C PRO A 34 13.09 35.05 17.34
N GLU A 35 11.83 34.79 17.64
CA GLU A 35 10.81 35.80 17.93
C GLU A 35 10.71 35.97 19.45
N ALA A 36 11.48 36.91 19.99
CA ALA A 36 11.54 37.18 21.42
C ALA A 36 10.26 37.84 21.95
N PHE A 37 9.91 37.55 23.21
CA PHE A 37 8.83 38.21 23.97
C PHE A 37 7.43 38.13 23.35
N VAL A 38 7.19 37.23 22.40
CA VAL A 38 5.86 36.97 21.86
C VAL A 38 5.03 36.26 22.92
N LYS A 39 3.82 36.76 23.20
CA LYS A 39 2.88 36.01 24.06
C LYS A 39 2.09 35.04 23.21
N ILE A 40 2.12 33.77 23.60
CA ILE A 40 1.33 32.69 23.06
C ILE A 40 0.09 32.57 23.95
N LEU A 41 -1.08 32.81 23.37
CA LEU A 41 -2.35 32.67 24.07
C LEU A 41 -3.13 31.48 23.54
N LEU A 42 -3.65 30.68 24.44
CA LEU A 42 -4.57 29.59 24.14
C LEU A 42 -5.95 29.93 24.67
N LYS A 43 -6.94 29.90 23.78
CA LYS A 43 -8.36 30.04 24.13
C LYS A 43 -9.05 28.68 24.02
N ALA A 44 -9.63 28.18 25.10
CA ALA A 44 -10.34 26.89 25.09
C ALA A 44 -11.62 26.95 24.24
N ILE A 45 -11.77 26.01 23.31
CA ILE A 45 -12.96 25.83 22.44
C ILE A 45 -13.87 24.72 22.98
N THR A 46 -13.30 23.72 23.66
CA THR A 46 -14.03 22.59 24.26
C THR A 46 -13.86 22.61 25.78
N THR A 47 -14.93 22.30 26.51
CA THR A 47 -14.92 22.20 27.98
C THR A 47 -14.58 20.77 28.41
N ASN A 48 -13.70 20.60 29.38
CA ASN A 48 -13.50 19.34 30.11
C ASN A 48 -13.65 19.61 31.64
N GLN A 49 -13.48 18.59 32.49
CA GLN A 49 -13.66 18.75 33.95
C GLN A 49 -12.66 19.73 34.61
N LEU A 50 -11.57 20.11 33.91
CA LEU A 50 -10.52 21.00 34.42
C LEU A 50 -10.41 22.32 33.64
N VAL A 51 -10.95 22.39 32.41
CA VAL A 51 -10.82 23.51 31.47
C VAL A 51 -12.22 23.92 31.03
N VAL A 52 -12.59 25.16 31.34
CA VAL A 52 -13.87 25.74 30.95
C VAL A 52 -13.75 26.41 29.57
N GLN A 53 -14.76 26.28 28.72
CA GLN A 53 -14.85 27.00 27.44
C GLN A 53 -14.59 28.51 27.60
N ASP A 54 -14.00 29.11 26.57
CA ASP A 54 -13.64 30.53 26.50
C ASP A 54 -12.64 31.02 27.56
N THR A 55 -12.05 30.13 28.36
CA THR A 55 -10.92 30.48 29.24
C THR A 55 -9.64 30.67 28.44
N TRP A 56 -8.77 31.54 28.98
CA TRP A 56 -7.50 31.92 28.38
C TRP A 56 -6.34 31.43 29.24
N SER A 57 -5.26 31.04 28.58
CA SER A 57 -3.95 30.85 29.21
C SER A 57 -2.88 31.50 28.36
N GLU A 58 -1.85 32.05 29.00
CA GLU A 58 -0.75 32.74 28.35
C GLU A 58 0.61 32.16 28.73
N CYS A 59 1.50 32.11 27.76
CA CYS A 59 2.93 31.85 27.95
C CYS A 59 3.71 32.90 27.15
N THR A 60 4.74 33.50 27.74
CA THR A 60 5.58 34.48 27.04
C THR A 60 6.91 33.84 26.67
N ALA A 61 7.29 33.95 25.39
CA ALA A 61 8.57 33.47 24.93
C ALA A 61 9.73 34.30 25.52
N ASP A 62 10.87 33.66 25.80
CA ASP A 62 12.06 34.32 26.33
C ASP A 62 12.79 35.18 25.27
N GLN A 63 13.96 35.73 25.63
CA GLN A 63 14.79 36.52 24.71
C GLN A 63 15.30 35.71 23.50
N GLY A 64 15.40 34.39 23.64
CA GLY A 64 15.73 33.45 22.58
C GLY A 64 14.51 32.92 21.84
N GLY A 65 13.30 33.46 22.07
CA GLY A 65 12.06 32.96 21.46
C GLY A 65 11.61 31.59 21.98
N ASN A 66 12.20 31.08 23.06
CA ASN A 66 11.82 29.79 23.62
C ASN A 66 10.56 29.92 24.47
N TYR A 67 9.66 28.95 24.36
CA TYR A 67 8.46 28.82 25.17
C TYR A 67 8.38 27.42 25.75
N ASP A 68 7.74 27.31 26.91
CA ASP A 68 7.50 26.04 27.61
C ASP A 68 6.27 26.19 28.50
N PHE A 69 5.23 25.41 28.23
CA PHE A 69 4.02 25.36 29.04
C PHE A 69 3.37 23.98 28.94
N SER A 70 2.47 23.66 29.86
CA SER A 70 1.68 22.42 29.80
C SER A 70 0.20 22.76 29.65
N VAL A 71 -0.50 21.99 28.83
CA VAL A 71 -1.93 22.19 28.56
C VAL A 71 -2.67 20.87 28.69
N ASN A 72 -3.88 20.93 29.26
CA ASN A 72 -4.72 19.74 29.33
C ASN A 72 -5.19 19.33 27.92
N PRO A 73 -5.55 18.05 27.70
CA PRO A 73 -6.20 17.60 26.48
C PRO A 73 -7.49 18.39 26.19
N GLY A 74 -7.65 18.83 24.95
CA GLY A 74 -8.74 19.70 24.52
C GLY A 74 -8.48 20.36 23.17
N LYS A 75 -9.47 21.14 22.71
CA LYS A 75 -9.38 21.93 21.48
C LYS A 75 -9.15 23.40 21.84
N TYR A 76 -8.15 24.02 21.23
CA TYR A 76 -7.74 25.38 21.56
C TYR A 76 -7.57 26.24 20.31
N ALA A 77 -7.95 27.51 20.38
CA ALA A 77 -7.55 28.52 19.40
C ALA A 77 -6.26 29.20 19.88
N VAL A 78 -5.24 29.19 19.04
CA VAL A 78 -3.93 29.80 19.32
C VAL A 78 -3.90 31.23 18.80
N TYR A 79 -3.44 32.15 19.63
CA TYR A 79 -3.17 33.54 19.28
C TYR A 79 -1.73 33.90 19.61
N PHE A 80 -1.14 34.78 18.79
CA PHE A 80 0.10 35.46 19.13
C PHE A 80 -0.19 36.94 19.40
N GLU A 81 0.30 37.44 20.53
CA GLU A 81 0.30 38.88 20.82
C GLU A 81 1.70 39.44 20.56
N ARG A 82 1.75 40.45 19.69
CA ARG A 82 2.96 41.21 19.35
C ARG A 82 2.65 42.69 19.52
N SER A 83 3.38 43.37 20.40
CA SER A 83 3.20 44.81 20.66
C SER A 83 1.74 45.21 20.95
N GLY A 84 1.02 44.38 21.72
CA GLY A 84 -0.39 44.60 22.08
C GLY A 84 -1.42 44.19 21.02
N ILE A 85 -1.00 43.76 19.83
CA ILE A 85 -1.89 43.27 18.78
C ILE A 85 -2.01 41.74 18.89
N LYS A 86 -3.22 41.27 19.16
CA LYS A 86 -3.57 39.85 19.21
C LYS A 86 -3.98 39.35 17.82
N THR A 87 -3.25 38.40 17.27
CA THR A 87 -3.55 37.77 15.97
C THR A 87 -3.85 36.30 16.16
N ARG A 88 -4.98 35.83 15.63
CA ARG A 88 -5.32 34.40 15.63
C ARG A 88 -4.45 33.67 14.61
N VAL A 89 -3.83 32.56 15.02
CA VAL A 89 -2.93 31.77 14.18
C VAL A 89 -3.69 30.58 13.62
N GLN A 90 -4.05 29.62 14.48
CA GLN A 90 -4.71 28.38 14.09
C GLN A 90 -5.38 27.73 15.30
N ASN A 91 -6.24 26.75 15.06
CA ASN A 91 -6.69 25.85 16.12
C ASN A 91 -5.72 24.68 16.27
N ILE A 92 -5.53 24.20 17.48
CA ILE A 92 -4.82 22.96 17.79
C ILE A 92 -5.73 21.97 18.52
N GLN A 93 -5.45 20.68 18.36
CA GLN A 93 -6.10 19.60 19.09
C GLN A 93 -5.03 18.87 19.91
N VAL A 94 -5.25 18.79 21.22
CA VAL A 94 -4.38 18.05 22.14
C VAL A 94 -5.18 16.84 22.64
N TYR A 95 -4.66 15.65 22.40
CA TYR A 95 -5.25 14.38 22.86
C TYR A 95 -4.56 13.92 24.15
N SER A 96 -5.21 13.02 24.90
CA SER A 96 -4.65 12.45 26.14
C SER A 96 -3.37 11.62 25.91
N ASP A 97 -3.16 11.14 24.70
CA ASP A 97 -2.03 10.34 24.25
C ASP A 97 -1.04 11.14 23.37
N SER A 98 -1.24 12.45 23.24
CA SER A 98 -0.31 13.29 22.47
C SER A 98 1.07 13.32 23.12
N ALA A 99 2.11 13.04 22.34
CA ALA A 99 3.49 13.17 22.81
C ALA A 99 3.83 14.65 23.06
N PRO A 100 4.64 14.97 24.09
CA PRO A 100 5.21 16.30 24.26
C PRO A 100 5.98 16.77 23.01
N GLY A 101 5.87 18.05 22.66
CA GLY A 101 6.49 18.55 21.44
C GLY A 101 6.32 20.06 21.24
N ASN A 102 6.77 20.56 20.10
CA ASN A 102 6.65 21.98 19.78
C ASN A 102 5.25 22.35 19.25
N LEU A 103 4.89 23.63 19.39
CA LEU A 103 3.60 24.17 18.99
C LEU A 103 3.30 23.95 17.50
N GLN A 104 4.33 23.99 16.64
CA GLN A 104 4.19 23.75 15.20
C GLN A 104 3.73 22.31 14.92
N SER A 105 4.22 21.32 15.66
CA SER A 105 3.77 19.92 15.53
C SER A 105 2.29 19.77 15.85
N PHE A 106 1.77 20.51 16.84
CA PHE A 106 0.34 20.53 17.16
C PHE A 106 -0.50 21.31 16.12
N MET A 107 0.09 22.31 15.46
CA MET A 107 -0.53 23.03 14.33
C MET A 107 -0.58 22.21 13.04
N LEU A 108 0.37 21.29 12.87
CA LEU A 108 0.45 20.36 11.74
C LEU A 108 -0.28 19.04 12.00
N SER A 109 -0.76 18.81 13.23
CA SER A 109 -1.55 17.61 13.54
C SER A 109 -2.75 17.54 12.61
N PRO A 110 -3.00 16.39 11.94
CA PRO A 110 -4.11 16.28 11.01
C PRO A 110 -5.40 16.56 11.77
N ALA A 111 -6.19 17.50 11.25
CA ALA A 111 -7.50 17.80 11.82
C ALA A 111 -8.36 16.51 11.85
N PRO A 112 -9.25 16.33 12.84
CA PRO A 112 -10.11 15.13 12.95
C PRO A 112 -10.92 14.80 11.68
N GLU A 113 -11.09 15.79 10.80
CA GLU A 113 -11.73 15.70 9.49
C GLU A 113 -10.90 14.87 8.47
N LEU A 114 -9.63 14.58 8.75
CA LEU A 114 -8.79 13.62 8.02
C LEU A 114 -8.81 12.20 8.64
N LEU A 115 -9.34 12.05 9.87
CA LEU A 115 -9.61 10.75 10.52
C LEU A 115 -11.07 10.33 10.24
N THR A 116 -11.47 10.36 8.98
CA THR A 116 -12.79 9.84 8.62
C THR A 116 -12.86 8.34 8.98
N PRO A 117 -14.05 7.79 9.26
CA PRO A 117 -14.22 6.35 9.45
C PRO A 117 -13.64 5.52 8.29
N LEU A 118 -13.59 6.11 7.08
CA LEU A 118 -12.99 5.51 5.90
C LEU A 118 -11.45 5.42 6.02
N VAL A 119 -10.76 6.50 6.37
CA VAL A 119 -9.29 6.47 6.54
C VAL A 119 -8.88 5.54 7.69
N VAL A 120 -9.64 5.52 8.79
CA VAL A 120 -9.38 4.58 9.90
C VAL A 120 -9.60 3.13 9.48
N MET A 121 -10.62 2.86 8.66
CA MET A 121 -10.90 1.54 8.12
C MET A 121 -9.82 1.11 7.11
N GLU A 122 -9.33 2.02 6.26
CA GLU A 122 -8.21 1.76 5.36
C GLU A 122 -6.94 1.41 6.14
N ILE A 123 -6.58 2.19 7.17
CA ILE A 123 -5.40 1.92 8.01
C ILE A 123 -5.54 0.57 8.75
N LYS A 124 -6.73 0.26 9.27
CA LYS A 124 -6.99 -1.05 9.90
C LYS A 124 -6.88 -2.20 8.90
N SER A 125 -7.44 -2.03 7.71
CA SER A 125 -7.35 -3.04 6.65
C SER A 125 -5.90 -3.26 6.20
N ALA A 126 -5.11 -2.19 6.08
CA ALA A 126 -3.69 -2.28 5.73
C ALA A 126 -2.88 -2.97 6.84
N LEU A 127 -3.21 -2.72 8.11
CA LEU A 127 -2.57 -3.40 9.24
C LEU A 127 -2.94 -4.90 9.27
N GLU A 128 -4.19 -5.24 9.00
CA GLU A 128 -4.66 -6.63 8.95
C GLU A 128 -3.99 -7.39 7.79
N LEU A 129 -3.95 -6.80 6.59
CA LEU A 129 -3.21 -7.34 5.44
C LEU A 129 -1.71 -7.49 5.71
N ALA A 130 -1.08 -6.51 6.34
CA ALA A 130 0.34 -6.59 6.70
C ALA A 130 0.61 -7.70 7.72
N SER A 131 -0.26 -7.88 8.72
CA SER A 131 -0.11 -8.94 9.71
C SER A 131 -0.36 -10.33 9.13
N ALA A 132 -1.34 -10.48 8.23
CA ALA A 132 -1.55 -11.71 7.47
C ALA A 132 -0.35 -12.05 6.58
N ALA A 133 0.21 -11.06 5.87
CA ALA A 133 1.41 -11.25 5.05
C ALA A 133 2.64 -11.67 5.88
N MET A 134 2.83 -11.09 7.06
CA MET A 134 3.90 -11.49 7.99
C MET A 134 3.71 -12.92 8.49
N LEU A 135 2.48 -13.31 8.83
CA LEU A 135 2.19 -14.68 9.28
C LEU A 135 2.45 -15.68 8.15
N ARG A 136 2.06 -15.35 6.91
CA ARG A 136 2.31 -16.18 5.73
C ARG A 136 3.80 -16.33 5.47
N ALA A 137 4.57 -15.25 5.52
CA ALA A 137 6.02 -15.30 5.35
C ALA A 137 6.69 -16.20 6.41
N ARG A 138 6.23 -16.12 7.67
CA ARG A 138 6.68 -17.03 8.73
C ARG A 138 6.32 -18.49 8.41
N GLN A 139 5.07 -18.77 8.06
CA GLN A 139 4.63 -20.13 7.72
C GLN A 139 5.42 -20.71 6.53
N TRP A 140 5.71 -19.90 5.51
CA TRP A 140 6.49 -20.32 4.36
C TRP A 140 7.94 -20.67 4.71
N ALA A 141 8.51 -20.00 5.72
CA ALA A 141 9.87 -20.23 6.20
C ALA A 141 9.97 -21.35 7.24
N GLU A 142 8.98 -21.48 8.13
CA GLU A 142 9.08 -22.29 9.35
C GLU A 142 8.17 -23.53 9.36
N ASN A 143 7.16 -23.62 8.48
CA ASN A 143 6.25 -24.77 8.54
C ASN A 143 7.01 -26.09 8.26
N PRO A 144 6.74 -27.15 9.06
CA PRO A 144 7.28 -28.48 8.84
C PRO A 144 6.88 -29.07 7.47
N VAL A 145 7.56 -30.15 7.07
CA VAL A 145 7.19 -30.94 5.88
C VAL A 145 5.74 -31.40 6.01
N ASP A 146 4.98 -31.34 4.91
CA ASP A 146 3.58 -31.77 4.79
C ASP A 146 2.57 -30.94 5.61
N VAL A 147 2.99 -29.80 6.15
CA VAL A 147 2.10 -28.81 6.77
C VAL A 147 1.83 -27.68 5.76
N PRO A 148 0.57 -27.48 5.33
CA PRO A 148 0.23 -26.44 4.38
C PRO A 148 0.36 -25.05 4.98
N VAL A 149 0.72 -24.08 4.14
CA VAL A 149 0.62 -22.65 4.45
C VAL A 149 -0.85 -22.27 4.36
N LEU A 150 -1.39 -21.66 5.42
CA LEU A 150 -2.80 -21.29 5.48
C LEU A 150 -3.00 -19.92 4.79
N ASP A 151 -4.22 -19.67 4.29
CA ASP A 151 -4.68 -18.43 3.64
C ASP A 151 -4.42 -18.29 2.13
N PHE A 152 -4.86 -19.27 1.33
CA PHE A 152 -4.96 -19.13 -0.13
C PHE A 152 -6.38 -18.71 -0.56
N GLU A 153 -6.49 -17.87 -1.60
CA GLU A 153 -7.77 -17.59 -2.28
C GLU A 153 -8.46 -18.89 -2.71
N GLN A 154 -9.77 -19.01 -2.60
CA GLN A 154 -10.48 -20.25 -3.00
C GLN A 154 -10.11 -20.68 -4.43
N GLY A 155 -9.28 -21.73 -4.61
CA GLY A 155 -9.09 -22.37 -5.91
C GLY A 155 -7.71 -22.95 -6.27
N ALA A 156 -6.61 -22.56 -5.62
CA ALA A 156 -5.34 -23.31 -5.79
C ALA A 156 -5.17 -24.29 -4.63
N GLY A 157 -4.61 -25.47 -4.93
CA GLY A 157 -4.36 -26.51 -3.94
C GLY A 157 -3.42 -26.06 -2.81
N PRO A 158 -3.16 -26.94 -1.83
CA PRO A 158 -2.32 -26.59 -0.69
C PRO A 158 -0.90 -26.21 -1.15
N GLU A 159 -0.45 -25.00 -0.79
CA GLU A 159 0.96 -24.59 -0.90
C GLU A 159 1.70 -25.05 0.37
N TYR A 160 2.89 -25.62 0.20
CA TYR A 160 3.74 -26.06 1.30
C TYR A 160 4.97 -25.15 1.44
N SER A 161 5.62 -25.17 2.60
CA SER A 161 6.79 -24.34 2.92
C SER A 161 7.99 -24.59 2.00
N ALA A 162 8.93 -23.64 1.98
CA ALA A 162 10.22 -23.81 1.31
C ALA A 162 10.98 -25.04 1.82
N TYR A 163 10.83 -25.35 3.11
CA TYR A 163 11.43 -26.54 3.73
C TYR A 163 10.87 -27.85 3.16
N HIS A 164 9.55 -27.94 2.93
CA HIS A 164 8.94 -29.10 2.27
C HIS A 164 9.50 -29.32 0.87
N TRP A 165 9.60 -28.26 0.06
CA TRP A 165 10.12 -28.36 -1.30
C TRP A 165 11.61 -28.71 -1.34
N ALA A 166 12.40 -28.19 -0.40
CA ALA A 166 13.81 -28.58 -0.26
C ALA A 166 13.95 -30.06 0.08
N HIS A 167 13.12 -30.59 0.98
CA HIS A 167 13.10 -32.02 1.32
C HIS A 167 12.72 -32.89 0.10
N LYS A 168 11.68 -32.49 -0.65
CA LYS A 168 11.26 -33.17 -1.88
C LYS A 168 12.34 -33.14 -2.96
N ALA A 169 13.07 -32.04 -3.09
CA ALA A 169 14.20 -31.94 -4.02
C ALA A 169 15.37 -32.86 -3.61
N MET A 170 15.65 -32.99 -2.31
CA MET A 170 16.66 -33.93 -1.81
C MET A 170 16.26 -35.39 -2.04
N GLU A 171 14.99 -35.74 -1.78
CA GLU A 171 14.43 -37.07 -2.10
C GLU A 171 14.55 -37.38 -3.60
N ALA A 172 14.31 -36.39 -4.46
CA ALA A 172 14.46 -36.56 -5.90
C ALA A 172 15.93 -36.71 -6.33
N LEU A 173 16.87 -36.02 -5.69
CA LEU A 173 18.30 -36.12 -6.01
C LEU A 173 18.91 -37.50 -5.69
N ASP A 174 18.41 -38.17 -4.63
CA ASP A 174 18.85 -39.52 -4.23
C ASP A 174 18.39 -40.61 -5.22
N THR A 175 17.51 -40.28 -6.17
CA THR A 175 17.12 -41.23 -7.22
C THR A 175 18.13 -41.33 -8.36
N ASP A 176 19.05 -40.36 -8.51
CA ASP A 176 20.05 -40.37 -9.58
C ASP A 176 21.39 -41.03 -9.19
N THR A 177 21.58 -41.33 -7.91
CA THR A 177 22.73 -42.09 -7.37
C THR A 177 22.53 -43.60 -7.35
N ASN A 178 21.37 -44.09 -7.81
CA ASN A 178 20.96 -45.49 -7.69
C ASN A 178 21.56 -46.43 -8.76
N ILE A 179 22.84 -46.25 -9.10
CA ILE A 179 23.58 -47.14 -10.01
C ILE A 179 24.15 -48.31 -9.22
N ASN A 180 23.65 -49.52 -9.49
CA ASN A 180 24.09 -50.73 -8.80
C ASN A 180 25.21 -51.43 -9.59
N TRP A 181 26.47 -51.28 -9.18
CA TRP A 181 27.60 -51.89 -9.90
C TRP A 181 27.67 -53.41 -9.72
N ARG A 182 27.50 -54.16 -10.81
CA ARG A 182 27.45 -55.63 -10.86
C ARG A 182 28.76 -56.28 -11.33
N GLY A 183 29.78 -55.47 -11.64
CA GLY A 183 31.07 -55.98 -12.14
C GLY A 183 31.07 -56.22 -13.66
N GLU A 184 31.70 -57.30 -14.11
CA GLU A 184 31.78 -57.63 -15.54
C GLU A 184 30.48 -58.26 -16.05
N TRP A 185 30.03 -57.87 -17.25
CA TRP A 185 28.82 -58.42 -17.86
C TRP A 185 28.94 -59.93 -18.08
N SER A 186 27.83 -60.65 -17.88
CA SER A 186 27.72 -62.10 -18.05
C SER A 186 26.42 -62.46 -18.75
N SER A 187 26.48 -63.41 -19.68
CA SER A 187 25.32 -63.92 -20.42
C SER A 187 24.33 -64.70 -19.55
N THR A 188 24.76 -65.20 -18.39
CA THR A 188 23.92 -65.99 -17.47
C THR A 188 23.35 -65.19 -16.31
N ALA A 189 23.71 -63.91 -16.18
CA ALA A 189 23.25 -63.04 -15.10
C ALA A 189 22.00 -62.25 -15.54
N ALA A 190 21.05 -62.09 -14.63
CA ALA A 190 19.93 -61.17 -14.78
C ALA A 190 20.32 -59.79 -14.24
N TYR A 191 19.99 -58.75 -15.01
CA TYR A 191 20.27 -57.35 -14.70
C TYR A 191 18.96 -56.58 -14.56
N ALA A 192 18.81 -55.85 -13.46
CA ALA A 192 17.65 -54.99 -13.22
C ALA A 192 17.89 -53.57 -13.78
N PHE A 193 16.83 -52.77 -13.84
CA PHE A 193 16.95 -51.34 -14.16
C PHE A 193 18.01 -50.68 -13.27
N ARG A 194 18.92 -49.91 -13.89
CA ARG A 194 20.07 -49.23 -13.26
C ARG A 194 21.17 -50.13 -12.68
N ASP A 195 21.16 -51.44 -12.95
CA ASP A 195 22.37 -52.24 -12.78
C ASP A 195 23.45 -51.78 -13.79
N ALA A 196 24.69 -51.61 -13.34
CA ALA A 196 25.80 -51.21 -14.18
C ALA A 196 26.88 -52.29 -14.26
N VAL A 197 27.49 -52.40 -15.43
CA VAL A 197 28.48 -53.42 -15.76
C VAL A 197 29.64 -52.81 -16.54
N ARG A 198 30.81 -53.45 -16.46
CA ARG A 198 31.88 -53.27 -17.45
C ARG A 198 31.74 -54.33 -18.55
N TRP A 199 31.94 -53.92 -19.80
CA TRP A 199 31.89 -54.84 -20.95
C TRP A 199 32.85 -54.40 -22.05
N ARG A 200 33.33 -55.38 -22.82
CA ARG A 200 34.12 -55.20 -24.04
C ARG A 200 33.70 -56.23 -25.10
N PRO A 201 33.60 -55.86 -26.38
CA PRO A 201 33.21 -56.78 -27.45
C PRO A 201 34.27 -57.85 -27.75
N ASP A 202 35.55 -57.55 -27.50
CA ASP A 202 36.66 -58.46 -27.76
C ASP A 202 37.85 -58.19 -26.82
N ALA A 203 38.86 -59.05 -26.85
CA ALA A 203 40.00 -58.95 -25.92
C ALA A 203 40.90 -57.72 -26.16
N ASN A 204 40.84 -57.11 -27.35
CA ASN A 204 41.67 -55.99 -27.76
C ASN A 204 40.97 -54.64 -27.61
N THR A 205 39.70 -54.61 -27.20
CA THR A 205 38.96 -53.39 -26.92
C THR A 205 38.97 -53.03 -25.42
N ALA A 206 39.06 -51.74 -25.13
CA ALA A 206 39.02 -51.24 -23.78
C ALA A 206 37.64 -51.49 -23.15
N TYR A 207 37.61 -51.78 -21.85
CA TYR A 207 36.36 -51.89 -21.11
C TYR A 207 35.64 -50.55 -21.10
N SER A 208 34.35 -50.59 -21.41
CA SER A 208 33.43 -49.46 -21.22
C SER A 208 32.40 -49.82 -20.16
N SER A 209 31.89 -48.81 -19.47
CA SER A 209 30.85 -48.97 -18.45
C SER A 209 29.49 -48.66 -19.05
N TYR A 210 28.51 -49.51 -18.78
CA TYR A 210 27.13 -49.38 -19.23
C TYR A 210 26.18 -49.54 -18.05
N TYR A 211 25.00 -48.93 -18.15
CA TYR A 211 23.90 -49.18 -17.21
C TYR A 211 22.66 -49.67 -17.94
N CYS A 212 21.91 -50.51 -17.25
CA CYS A 212 20.75 -51.24 -17.73
C CYS A 212 19.52 -50.31 -17.78
N LEU A 213 18.94 -50.14 -18.98
CA LEU A 213 17.74 -49.34 -19.24
C LEU A 213 16.45 -50.13 -19.03
N GLU A 214 16.48 -51.44 -19.27
CA GLU A 214 15.36 -52.35 -19.06
C GLU A 214 15.85 -53.71 -18.55
N ALA A 215 15.10 -54.28 -17.60
CA ALA A 215 15.48 -55.54 -16.97
C ALA A 215 15.64 -56.66 -18.01
N ASN A 216 16.82 -57.29 -18.04
CA ASN A 216 17.16 -58.24 -19.09
C ASN A 216 18.05 -59.38 -18.60
N THR A 217 18.17 -60.41 -19.43
CA THR A 217 19.13 -61.51 -19.28
C THR A 217 19.66 -61.85 -20.66
N ASN A 218 20.96 -62.12 -20.77
CA ASN A 218 21.62 -62.50 -22.03
C ASN A 218 21.49 -61.49 -23.19
N HIS A 219 21.28 -60.21 -22.90
CA HIS A 219 21.37 -59.14 -23.90
C HIS A 219 22.69 -58.41 -23.71
N THR A 220 23.55 -58.44 -24.72
CA THR A 220 24.87 -57.82 -24.67
C THR A 220 24.76 -56.29 -24.75
N PRO A 221 25.57 -55.54 -23.99
CA PRO A 221 25.74 -54.10 -24.19
C PRO A 221 26.13 -53.79 -25.65
N PRO A 222 25.73 -52.64 -26.20
CA PRO A 222 26.07 -52.25 -27.55
C PRO A 222 27.57 -51.96 -27.70
N THR A 223 28.08 -51.98 -28.93
CA THR A 223 29.41 -51.43 -29.21
C THR A 223 29.42 -49.94 -28.95
N ILE A 224 30.59 -49.42 -28.59
CA ILE A 224 30.77 -48.01 -28.17
C ILE A 224 30.29 -47.00 -29.22
N ASP A 225 30.40 -47.33 -30.50
CA ASP A 225 29.99 -46.46 -31.62
C ASP A 225 28.48 -46.24 -31.70
N VAL A 226 27.69 -47.18 -31.16
CA VAL A 226 26.23 -47.09 -31.13
C VAL A 226 25.77 -46.34 -29.88
N GLY A 227 26.52 -46.42 -28.78
CA GLY A 227 26.29 -45.67 -27.55
C GLY A 227 25.10 -46.14 -26.69
N GLU A 228 24.05 -46.72 -27.30
CA GLU A 228 22.86 -47.19 -26.60
C GLU A 228 22.09 -48.26 -27.40
N ASN A 229 21.40 -49.17 -26.73
CA ASN A 229 20.37 -50.04 -27.29
C ASN A 229 19.16 -50.13 -26.34
N GLU A 230 18.16 -50.94 -26.68
CA GLU A 230 16.92 -51.12 -25.88
C GLU A 230 17.18 -51.49 -24.40
N PHE A 231 18.31 -52.14 -24.10
CA PHE A 231 18.60 -52.67 -22.78
C PHE A 231 19.73 -51.96 -22.04
N TRP A 232 20.61 -51.23 -22.73
CA TRP A 232 21.86 -50.71 -22.17
C TRP A 232 22.23 -49.36 -22.78
N SER A 233 22.66 -48.42 -21.93
CA SER A 233 23.21 -47.12 -22.35
C SER A 233 24.64 -46.94 -21.86
N LEU A 234 25.49 -46.32 -22.67
CA LEU A 234 26.89 -46.04 -22.38
C LEU A 234 27.00 -45.01 -21.25
N MET A 235 27.63 -45.42 -20.15
CA MET A 235 27.93 -44.54 -19.02
C MET A 235 29.29 -43.87 -19.17
N ALA A 236 30.31 -44.65 -19.56
CA ALA A 236 31.67 -44.18 -19.75
C ALA A 236 32.38 -45.01 -20.80
N ALA A 237 32.93 -44.33 -21.82
CA ALA A 237 33.73 -44.94 -22.87
C ALA A 237 35.11 -45.36 -22.36
N GLY A 238 35.53 -46.58 -22.68
CA GLY A 238 36.91 -47.03 -22.47
C GLY A 238 37.86 -46.30 -23.41
N GLY A 239 38.85 -45.59 -22.86
CA GLY A 239 39.89 -44.93 -23.65
C GLY A 239 40.88 -45.95 -24.24
N THR A 240 41.58 -45.56 -25.32
CA THR A 240 42.74 -46.33 -25.79
C THR A 240 43.79 -46.33 -24.69
N ASN A 241 44.18 -47.51 -24.22
CA ASN A 241 45.42 -47.70 -23.48
C ASN A 241 46.56 -47.08 -24.31
N GLY A 242 47.21 -46.05 -23.76
CA GLY A 242 48.39 -45.48 -24.38
C GLY A 242 49.40 -46.58 -24.66
N LYS A 243 50.04 -46.56 -25.84
CA LYS A 243 51.18 -47.45 -26.12
C LYS A 243 52.16 -47.32 -24.97
N ASP A 244 52.51 -48.44 -24.35
CA ASP A 244 53.64 -48.53 -23.43
C ASP A 244 54.93 -48.29 -24.23
N GLY A 245 55.31 -47.02 -24.33
CA GLY A 245 56.67 -46.67 -24.64
C GLY A 245 57.58 -47.23 -23.55
N ILE A 246 58.71 -47.79 -23.97
CA ILE A 246 59.90 -48.03 -23.16
C ILE A 246 60.00 -46.97 -22.05
N ASP A 247 60.20 -47.42 -20.82
CA ASP A 247 60.35 -46.65 -19.58
C ASP A 247 61.36 -45.49 -19.69
N GLY A 248 60.92 -44.41 -20.34
CA GLY A 248 61.48 -43.09 -20.15
C GLY A 248 60.82 -42.50 -18.92
N ASN A 249 61.61 -42.14 -17.91
CA ASN A 249 61.20 -41.35 -16.75
C ASN A 249 60.03 -40.42 -17.09
N ASP A 250 58.97 -40.50 -16.28
CA ASP A 250 57.95 -39.46 -16.23
C ASP A 250 58.64 -38.10 -16.08
N GLY A 251 58.43 -37.23 -17.07
CA GLY A 251 58.86 -35.84 -16.97
C GLY A 251 58.16 -35.25 -15.76
N SER A 252 58.93 -34.65 -14.84
CA SER A 252 58.43 -33.95 -13.65
C SER A 252 57.17 -33.13 -13.95
N ASP A 253 56.12 -33.30 -13.15
CA ASP A 253 54.91 -32.48 -13.22
C ASP A 253 55.27 -31.00 -13.34
N SER A 254 54.61 -30.30 -14.27
CA SER A 254 54.75 -28.84 -14.35
C SER A 254 54.21 -28.19 -13.09
N VAL A 255 55.10 -27.56 -12.32
CA VAL A 255 54.79 -26.69 -11.16
C VAL A 255 54.17 -25.34 -11.57
N VAL A 256 53.80 -25.17 -12.83
CA VAL A 256 53.16 -23.96 -13.35
C VAL A 256 51.67 -24.26 -13.51
N PRO A 257 50.79 -23.72 -12.64
CA PRO A 257 49.35 -23.78 -12.86
C PRO A 257 49.02 -23.23 -14.25
N GLY A 258 48.14 -23.91 -15.00
CA GLY A 258 47.64 -23.40 -16.27
C GLY A 258 47.04 -22.00 -16.09
N PRO A 259 47.08 -21.13 -17.12
CA PRO A 259 46.50 -19.80 -17.02
C PRO A 259 45.03 -19.91 -16.54
N PRO A 260 44.61 -19.13 -15.54
CA PRO A 260 43.23 -19.13 -15.08
C PRO A 260 42.27 -19.01 -16.26
N GLY A 261 41.22 -19.83 -16.28
CA GLY A 261 40.17 -19.73 -17.29
C GLY A 261 39.58 -18.31 -17.33
N PRO A 262 39.07 -17.86 -18.49
CA PRO A 262 38.53 -16.51 -18.62
C PRO A 262 37.44 -16.27 -17.57
N ALA A 263 37.52 -15.13 -16.88
CA ALA A 263 36.57 -14.78 -15.83
C ALA A 263 35.13 -14.74 -16.39
N THR A 264 34.20 -15.42 -15.71
CA THR A 264 32.78 -15.38 -16.03
C THR A 264 32.15 -14.11 -15.48
N THR A 265 31.36 -13.42 -16.30
CA THR A 265 30.60 -12.25 -15.89
C THR A 265 29.12 -12.49 -16.15
N LEU A 266 28.30 -12.24 -15.13
CA LEU A 266 26.83 -12.25 -15.21
C LEU A 266 26.35 -10.86 -14.83
N SER A 267 25.68 -10.17 -15.74
CA SER A 267 25.22 -8.79 -15.53
C SER A 267 23.70 -8.67 -15.67
N ILE A 268 23.15 -7.58 -15.16
CA ILE A 268 21.73 -7.25 -15.32
C ILE A 268 21.55 -6.47 -16.62
N GLY A 269 20.62 -6.92 -17.46
CA GLY A 269 20.22 -6.24 -18.70
C GLY A 269 18.97 -5.40 -18.49
N THR A 270 17.90 -5.73 -19.21
CA THR A 270 16.65 -4.96 -19.15
C THR A 270 15.79 -5.37 -17.97
N VAL A 271 15.19 -4.39 -17.31
CA VAL A 271 14.08 -4.59 -16.37
C VAL A 271 12.85 -3.91 -16.97
N THR A 272 11.82 -4.70 -17.28
CA THR A 272 10.60 -4.22 -17.93
C THR A 272 9.39 -4.51 -17.07
N ALA A 273 8.47 -3.55 -16.99
CA ALA A 273 7.21 -3.73 -16.27
C ALA A 273 6.22 -4.52 -17.15
N VAL A 274 5.49 -5.44 -16.54
CA VAL A 274 4.38 -6.19 -17.16
C VAL A 274 3.09 -5.98 -16.35
N PRO A 275 1.89 -6.04 -16.97
CA PRO A 275 0.63 -5.78 -16.26
C PRO A 275 0.43 -6.66 -15.03
N TYR A 276 -0.29 -6.15 -14.03
CA TYR A 276 -0.67 -6.91 -12.84
C TYR A 276 -1.40 -8.21 -13.23
N GLY A 277 -1.03 -9.32 -12.59
CA GLY A 277 -1.56 -10.65 -12.91
C GLY A 277 -0.85 -11.37 -14.05
N THR A 278 0.17 -10.77 -14.66
CA THR A 278 1.08 -11.49 -15.57
C THR A 278 2.23 -12.11 -14.79
N ILE A 279 2.60 -13.35 -15.12
CA ILE A 279 3.69 -14.06 -14.44
C ILE A 279 5.02 -13.35 -14.73
N PRO A 280 5.78 -12.90 -13.72
CA PRO A 280 7.11 -12.34 -13.90
C PRO A 280 8.05 -13.36 -14.55
N THR A 281 8.91 -12.93 -15.47
CA THR A 281 9.87 -13.83 -16.15
C THR A 281 11.28 -13.30 -16.07
N VAL A 282 12.24 -14.22 -15.95
CA VAL A 282 13.67 -13.92 -16.09
C VAL A 282 14.23 -14.72 -17.25
N THR A 283 14.97 -14.07 -18.13
CA THR A 283 15.64 -14.71 -19.27
C THR A 283 17.13 -14.41 -19.26
N ILE A 284 17.96 -15.43 -19.50
CA ILE A 284 19.40 -15.26 -19.69
C ILE A 284 19.68 -15.13 -21.18
N SER A 285 20.50 -14.15 -21.55
CA SER A 285 20.99 -13.92 -22.91
C SER A 285 22.52 -13.83 -22.93
N GLY A 286 23.13 -14.01 -24.10
CA GLY A 286 24.59 -14.08 -24.24
C GLY A 286 25.16 -15.49 -24.06
N ASN A 287 26.46 -15.64 -24.32
CA ASN A 287 27.18 -16.91 -24.28
C ASN A 287 28.24 -16.87 -23.18
N PRO A 288 28.52 -17.99 -22.49
CA PRO A 288 29.67 -18.06 -21.59
C PRO A 288 30.96 -17.55 -22.27
N PRO A 289 31.79 -16.75 -21.59
CA PRO A 289 31.74 -16.45 -20.15
C PRO A 289 30.85 -15.25 -19.76
N ASN A 290 30.22 -14.54 -20.72
CA ASN A 290 29.54 -13.26 -20.47
C ASN A 290 28.03 -13.36 -20.76
N GLN A 291 27.23 -13.34 -19.70
CA GLN A 291 25.78 -13.54 -19.78
C GLN A 291 25.01 -12.36 -19.13
N VAL A 292 23.78 -12.15 -19.58
CA VAL A 292 22.93 -11.03 -19.16
C VAL A 292 21.56 -11.53 -18.73
N LEU A 293 21.15 -11.20 -17.51
CA LEU A 293 19.82 -11.46 -16.95
C LEU A 293 18.85 -10.32 -17.30
N ASN A 294 17.76 -10.65 -17.99
CA ASN A 294 16.69 -9.71 -18.30
C ASN A 294 15.43 -10.07 -17.50
N PHE A 295 14.80 -9.06 -16.88
CA PHE A 295 13.64 -9.20 -16.01
C PHE A 295 12.39 -8.60 -16.65
N LYS A 296 11.28 -9.30 -16.47
CA LYS A 296 9.91 -8.79 -16.60
C LYS A 296 9.26 -8.87 -15.24
N LEU A 297 8.99 -7.71 -14.62
CA LEU A 297 8.44 -7.59 -13.28
C LEU A 297 7.01 -7.06 -13.36
N GLU A 298 6.11 -7.61 -12.55
CA GLU A 298 4.72 -7.14 -12.51
C GLU A 298 4.59 -5.72 -11.94
N THR A 299 3.62 -4.97 -12.45
CA THR A 299 3.15 -3.72 -11.84
C THR A 299 2.19 -4.01 -10.70
N GLY A 300 2.03 -3.07 -9.77
CA GLY A 300 0.97 -3.15 -8.76
C GLY A 300 -0.44 -3.16 -9.37
N PRO A 301 -1.44 -3.64 -8.61
CA PRO A 301 -2.84 -3.61 -9.05
C PRO A 301 -3.29 -2.17 -9.32
N GLU A 302 -4.07 -1.97 -10.38
CA GLU A 302 -4.73 -0.70 -10.65
C GLU A 302 -5.82 -0.45 -9.59
N GLY A 303 -5.87 0.76 -9.03
CA GLY A 303 -6.84 1.12 -8.01
C GLY A 303 -8.28 1.04 -8.54
N ALA A 304 -9.24 0.74 -7.66
CA ALA A 304 -10.66 0.69 -8.03
C ALA A 304 -11.13 2.03 -8.62
N ALA A 305 -11.72 2.00 -9.81
CA ALA A 305 -12.27 3.19 -10.44
C ALA A 305 -13.44 3.74 -9.61
N ALA A 306 -13.36 5.01 -9.21
CA ALA A 306 -14.48 5.69 -8.55
C ALA A 306 -15.69 5.75 -9.50
N SER A 307 -16.91 5.61 -8.96
CA SER A 307 -18.15 5.78 -9.71
C SER A 307 -18.17 7.08 -10.50
N ALA A 308 -18.54 7.01 -11.78
CA ALA A 308 -18.55 8.18 -12.65
C ALA A 308 -19.54 9.26 -12.16
N ASN A 309 -19.11 10.52 -12.22
CA ASN A 309 -19.97 11.65 -11.94
C ASN A 309 -21.01 11.85 -13.06
N THR A 310 -22.19 12.38 -12.72
CA THR A 310 -23.25 12.67 -13.69
C THR A 310 -23.64 14.14 -13.64
N ALA A 311 -24.14 14.71 -14.75
CA ALA A 311 -24.49 16.12 -14.80
C ALA A 311 -25.51 16.46 -15.91
N SER A 312 -26.26 17.53 -15.68
CA SER A 312 -26.99 18.29 -16.70
C SER A 312 -26.34 19.66 -16.88
N LYS A 313 -25.75 19.92 -18.05
CA LYS A 313 -25.08 21.20 -18.39
C LYS A 313 -26.04 22.27 -18.92
N ALA A 314 -27.32 22.19 -18.55
CA ALA A 314 -28.31 23.18 -18.93
C ALA A 314 -28.09 24.52 -18.21
N ALA A 315 -28.73 25.59 -18.70
CA ALA A 315 -28.71 26.91 -18.07
C ALA A 315 -29.17 26.87 -16.61
N ASN A 316 -30.21 26.06 -16.35
CA ASN A 316 -30.56 25.60 -15.01
C ASN A 316 -30.19 24.13 -14.92
N GLY A 317 -29.03 23.84 -14.31
CA GLY A 317 -28.37 22.54 -14.40
C GLY A 317 -27.95 21.99 -13.05
N TRP A 318 -27.31 20.84 -13.10
CA TRP A 318 -26.82 20.14 -11.90
C TRP A 318 -25.62 19.25 -12.22
N TRP A 319 -24.84 18.94 -11.19
CA TRP A 319 -23.80 17.94 -11.18
C TRP A 319 -23.97 17.04 -9.95
N GLN A 320 -23.67 15.75 -10.07
CA GLN A 320 -23.74 14.78 -8.98
C GLN A 320 -22.46 13.94 -8.94
N CYS A 321 -21.87 13.88 -7.75
CA CYS A 321 -20.75 13.01 -7.46
C CYS A 321 -21.19 11.55 -7.44
N GLY A 322 -20.57 10.71 -8.26
CA GLY A 322 -20.91 9.29 -8.36
C GLY A 322 -20.54 8.49 -7.11
N SER A 323 -19.52 8.94 -6.36
CA SER A 323 -19.02 8.25 -5.17
C SER A 323 -19.67 8.69 -3.87
N THR A 324 -19.93 10.00 -3.70
CA THR A 324 -20.49 10.55 -2.44
C THR A 324 -21.99 10.82 -2.50
N GLY A 325 -22.58 10.87 -3.70
CA GLY A 325 -23.96 11.26 -3.90
C GLY A 325 -24.24 12.76 -3.75
N ILE A 326 -23.24 13.58 -3.42
CA ILE A 326 -23.39 15.04 -3.35
C ILE A 326 -23.86 15.59 -4.70
N ILE A 327 -24.86 16.45 -4.66
CA ILE A 327 -25.44 17.14 -5.80
C ILE A 327 -25.19 18.65 -5.63
N GLU A 328 -24.74 19.28 -6.71
CA GLU A 328 -24.58 20.73 -6.86
C GLU A 328 -25.50 21.21 -7.99
N GLN A 329 -26.21 22.31 -7.79
CA GLN A 329 -27.20 22.81 -8.77
C GLN A 329 -27.06 24.31 -8.94
N TRP A 330 -27.17 24.79 -10.18
CA TRP A 330 -27.18 26.22 -10.53
C TRP A 330 -28.49 26.57 -11.24
N ILE A 331 -29.14 27.65 -10.78
CA ILE A 331 -30.47 28.06 -11.26
C ILE A 331 -30.53 29.57 -11.35
N GLN A 332 -31.04 30.12 -12.45
CA GLN A 332 -31.57 31.47 -12.52
C GLN A 332 -33.09 31.42 -12.35
N GLY A 333 -33.63 32.11 -11.34
CA GLY A 333 -35.06 32.24 -11.13
C GLY A 333 -35.72 33.30 -12.02
N GLY A 334 -37.01 33.55 -11.79
CA GLY A 334 -37.77 34.56 -12.53
C GLY A 334 -37.31 35.98 -12.25
N THR A 335 -37.36 36.84 -13.27
CA THR A 335 -37.11 38.28 -13.13
C THR A 335 -38.29 38.97 -12.46
N VAL A 336 -38.00 39.93 -11.58
CA VAL A 336 -38.99 40.75 -10.87
C VAL A 336 -38.61 42.23 -10.94
N THR A 337 -39.63 43.08 -10.86
CA THR A 337 -39.51 44.55 -10.87
C THR A 337 -40.09 45.19 -9.61
N SER A 338 -40.40 44.40 -8.58
CA SER A 338 -40.88 44.85 -7.27
C SER A 338 -40.43 43.88 -6.18
N ASP A 339 -40.50 44.32 -4.92
CA ASP A 339 -40.26 43.46 -3.76
C ASP A 339 -41.32 42.35 -3.71
N THR A 340 -40.88 41.09 -3.84
CA THR A 340 -41.76 39.93 -3.89
C THR A 340 -41.01 38.66 -3.47
N THR A 341 -41.78 37.66 -3.08
CA THR A 341 -41.28 36.30 -2.83
C THR A 341 -41.29 35.50 -4.13
N ILE A 342 -40.21 34.77 -4.40
CA ILE A 342 -40.05 33.89 -5.56
C ILE A 342 -39.78 32.47 -5.08
N SER A 343 -40.56 31.52 -5.58
CA SER A 343 -40.27 30.09 -5.41
C SER A 343 -39.43 29.60 -6.59
N VAL A 344 -38.29 28.99 -6.30
CA VAL A 344 -37.36 28.44 -7.29
C VAL A 344 -37.35 26.93 -7.14
N THR A 345 -37.71 26.21 -8.20
CA THR A 345 -37.65 24.75 -8.26
C THR A 345 -36.27 24.30 -8.73
N PHE A 346 -35.69 23.32 -8.04
CA PHE A 346 -34.41 22.75 -8.43
C PHE A 346 -34.56 21.82 -9.64
N PRO A 347 -33.61 21.84 -10.60
CA PRO A 347 -33.59 20.94 -11.74
C PRO A 347 -33.61 19.45 -11.37
N LYS A 348 -33.05 19.12 -10.20
CA LYS A 348 -33.05 17.78 -9.62
C LYS A 348 -33.45 17.88 -8.15
N ALA A 349 -34.42 17.07 -7.73
CA ALA A 349 -34.71 16.96 -6.30
C ALA A 349 -33.51 16.32 -5.59
N PHE A 350 -33.09 16.90 -4.46
CA PHE A 350 -32.14 16.26 -3.55
C PHE A 350 -32.83 15.03 -2.94
N PRO A 351 -32.30 13.81 -3.12
CA PRO A 351 -32.92 12.59 -2.60
C PRO A 351 -33.23 12.62 -1.10
N THR A 352 -32.37 13.26 -0.31
CA THR A 352 -32.50 13.33 1.15
C THR A 352 -32.72 14.75 1.62
N ALA A 353 -31.79 15.66 1.34
CA ALA A 353 -31.82 17.01 1.89
C ALA A 353 -31.05 18.02 1.05
N CYS A 354 -31.59 19.25 0.98
CA CYS A 354 -30.81 20.41 0.58
C CYS A 354 -30.02 20.92 1.78
N SER A 355 -28.69 20.85 1.73
CA SER A 355 -27.79 21.28 2.80
C SER A 355 -27.56 22.78 2.78
N MET A 356 -27.32 23.36 1.61
CA MET A 356 -26.97 24.78 1.45
C MET A 356 -27.64 25.38 0.22
N VAL A 357 -27.98 26.67 0.32
CA VAL A 357 -28.36 27.51 -0.83
C VAL A 357 -27.64 28.85 -0.70
N LEU A 358 -26.88 29.21 -1.73
CA LEU A 358 -26.28 30.53 -1.91
C LEU A 358 -27.13 31.29 -2.92
N VAL A 359 -27.38 32.56 -2.61
CA VAL A 359 -28.24 33.43 -3.40
C VAL A 359 -27.45 34.65 -3.83
N GLY A 360 -27.41 34.90 -5.13
CA GLY A 360 -26.92 36.12 -5.76
C GLY A 360 -28.03 36.84 -6.51
N THR A 361 -27.73 38.04 -6.99
CA THR A 361 -28.64 38.85 -7.79
C THR A 361 -28.07 39.05 -9.19
N LEU A 362 -28.87 38.76 -10.21
CA LEU A 362 -28.62 39.20 -11.58
C LEU A 362 -29.36 40.52 -11.82
N ASN A 363 -28.62 41.59 -12.11
CA ASN A 363 -29.19 42.83 -12.63
C ASN A 363 -29.49 42.66 -14.13
N ALA A 364 -30.70 42.20 -14.45
CA ALA A 364 -31.08 41.79 -15.80
C ALA A 364 -31.12 42.95 -16.80
N ALA A 365 -31.36 44.17 -16.33
CA ALA A 365 -31.38 45.37 -17.16
C ALA A 365 -30.04 46.14 -17.17
N SER A 366 -29.03 45.70 -16.40
CA SER A 366 -27.80 46.47 -16.17
C SER A 366 -28.06 47.91 -15.67
N ASP A 367 -29.11 48.06 -14.87
CA ASP A 367 -29.55 49.33 -14.33
C ASP A 367 -28.65 49.74 -13.13
N PRO A 368 -27.90 50.85 -13.20
CA PRO A 368 -27.00 51.27 -12.13
C PRO A 368 -27.74 51.64 -10.84
N ASP A 369 -29.04 51.91 -10.93
CA ASP A 369 -29.89 52.31 -9.80
C ASP A 369 -30.70 51.12 -9.23
N ALA A 370 -30.50 49.91 -9.75
CA ALA A 370 -31.16 48.70 -9.24
C ALA A 370 -30.52 48.25 -7.90
N GLU A 371 -31.24 48.46 -6.80
CA GLU A 371 -30.74 48.16 -5.44
C GLU A 371 -31.38 46.92 -4.81
N ALA A 372 -32.17 46.16 -5.56
CA ALA A 372 -32.78 44.94 -5.07
C ALA A 372 -31.75 43.82 -4.87
N MET A 373 -31.82 43.18 -3.70
CA MET A 373 -31.04 42.00 -3.35
C MET A 373 -31.93 40.85 -2.93
N PHE A 374 -31.49 39.62 -3.19
CA PHE A 374 -32.24 38.44 -2.80
C PHE A 374 -31.70 37.83 -1.50
N GLN A 375 -32.64 37.48 -0.61
CA GLN A 375 -32.36 36.72 0.60
C GLN A 375 -33.05 35.37 0.53
N LEU A 376 -32.38 34.34 1.06
CA LEU A 376 -32.98 33.02 1.22
C LEU A 376 -33.99 33.04 2.37
N VAL A 377 -35.23 32.66 2.09
CA VAL A 377 -36.30 32.54 3.09
C VAL A 377 -36.39 31.11 3.60
N SER A 378 -36.41 30.13 2.70
CA SER A 378 -36.50 28.71 3.05
C SER A 378 -35.90 27.82 1.96
N LYS A 379 -35.56 26.58 2.33
CA LYS A 379 -35.06 25.55 1.41
C LYS A 379 -35.69 24.20 1.73
N THR A 380 -35.88 23.40 0.68
CA THR A 380 -36.43 22.05 0.73
C THR A 380 -35.62 21.17 -0.22
N ALA A 381 -35.91 19.87 -0.25
CA ALA A 381 -35.29 18.95 -1.20
C ALA A 381 -35.55 19.32 -2.68
N THR A 382 -36.65 20.00 -2.98
CA THR A 382 -37.11 20.25 -4.36
C THR A 382 -36.95 21.69 -4.82
N GLY A 383 -36.56 22.59 -3.93
CA GLY A 383 -36.46 24.01 -4.26
C GLY A 383 -36.19 24.90 -3.05
N CYS A 384 -36.15 26.19 -3.30
CA CYS A 384 -36.02 27.22 -2.29
C CYS A 384 -36.98 28.38 -2.53
N VAL A 385 -37.22 29.13 -1.47
CA VAL A 385 -37.96 30.39 -1.52
C VAL A 385 -36.97 31.52 -1.24
N VAL A 386 -36.95 32.51 -2.12
CA VAL A 386 -36.17 33.73 -1.95
C VAL A 386 -37.09 34.94 -1.95
N ILE A 387 -36.66 36.03 -1.32
CA ILE A 387 -37.39 37.29 -1.32
C ILE A 387 -36.48 38.38 -1.88
N SER A 388 -36.99 39.18 -2.82
CA SER A 388 -36.36 40.44 -3.17
C SER A 388 -36.65 41.47 -2.10
N ASN A 389 -35.60 42.12 -1.62
CA ASN A 389 -35.70 43.26 -0.74
C ASN A 389 -34.78 44.36 -1.28
N ARG A 390 -35.25 45.59 -1.29
CA ARG A 390 -34.47 46.76 -1.68
C ARG A 390 -33.86 47.43 -0.45
N ALA A 391 -32.61 47.89 -0.57
CA ALA A 391 -31.97 48.68 0.48
C ALA A 391 -32.49 50.13 0.48
N TYR A 392 -32.58 50.74 -0.70
CA TYR A 392 -33.11 52.08 -0.96
C TYR A 392 -33.55 52.13 -2.45
N GLY A 393 -34.04 53.28 -2.95
CA GLY A 393 -34.22 53.48 -4.41
C GLY A 393 -35.24 52.56 -5.13
N ASP A 394 -34.90 52.22 -6.38
CA ASP A 394 -35.71 51.39 -7.28
C ASP A 394 -35.29 49.91 -7.19
N THR A 395 -36.26 49.00 -7.31
CA THR A 395 -35.96 47.56 -7.37
C THR A 395 -35.18 47.23 -8.66
N GLY A 396 -35.44 47.97 -9.74
CA GLY A 396 -34.92 47.64 -11.06
C GLY A 396 -35.44 46.28 -11.55
N SER A 397 -34.85 45.75 -12.63
CA SER A 397 -35.19 44.42 -13.17
C SER A 397 -34.14 43.39 -12.73
N VAL A 398 -34.48 42.58 -11.73
CA VAL A 398 -33.53 41.63 -11.12
C VAL A 398 -34.04 40.19 -11.10
N ALA A 399 -33.14 39.21 -11.16
CA ALA A 399 -33.46 37.79 -11.01
C ALA A 399 -32.53 37.12 -9.97
N PRO A 400 -33.01 36.13 -9.20
CA PRO A 400 -32.16 35.43 -8.25
C PRO A 400 -31.27 34.42 -8.98
N LEU A 401 -29.97 34.43 -8.66
CA LEU A 401 -29.03 33.39 -9.03
C LEU A 401 -28.85 32.46 -7.84
N ILE A 402 -29.11 31.18 -8.03
CA ILE A 402 -29.14 30.18 -6.96
C ILE A 402 -28.04 29.16 -7.21
N TYR A 403 -27.22 28.90 -6.20
CA TYR A 403 -26.34 27.75 -6.14
C TYR A 403 -26.71 26.89 -4.93
N ALA A 404 -27.15 25.65 -5.15
CA ALA A 404 -27.63 24.77 -4.10
C ALA A 404 -26.79 23.49 -4.01
N VAL A 405 -26.52 23.03 -2.78
CA VAL A 405 -25.78 21.81 -2.50
C VAL A 405 -26.60 20.91 -1.57
N GLY A 406 -26.60 19.61 -1.82
CA GLY A 406 -27.35 18.61 -1.05
C GLY A 406 -27.05 17.19 -1.48
N TYR A 407 -27.84 16.22 -1.00
CA TYR A 407 -27.68 14.79 -1.29
C TYR A 407 -29.00 14.03 -1.15
#